data_AF-A0A6B8QM91-F1
#
_entry.id   AF-A0A6B8QM91-F1
#
_cell.length_a   1.000
_cell.length_b   1.000
_cell.length_c   1.000
_cell.angle_alpha   90.00
_cell.angle_beta   90.00
_cell.angle_gamma   90.00
#
_symmetry.space_group_name_H-M   'P 1'
#
loop_
_entity.id
_entity.type
_entity.pdbx_description
1 polymer ?
#
loop_
_entity_poly.entity_id
_entity_poly.type
_entity_poly.pdbx_seq_one_letter_code
_entity_poly.pdbx_strand_id
1 'polypeptide(L)' 'MPIVTVQQSPGRTKEQRELLVKRITEAFSEAYGTSPEAVTIFLQNFDDEHWAKGGKLHSDRS' A
#
# COMPACT_ATOMS: atom_id res chain seq x y z
N MET A 1 13.66 -3.41 -11.31
CA MET A 1 13.56 -3.46 -9.83
C MET A 1 12.43 -2.54 -9.39
N PRO A 2 11.17 -3.01 -9.41
CA PRO A 2 10.02 -2.21 -9.03
C PRO A 2 9.97 -1.97 -7.52
N ILE A 3 9.67 -0.73 -7.12
CA ILE A 3 9.40 -0.36 -5.73
C ILE A 3 8.00 0.21 -5.66
N VAL A 4 7.18 -0.32 -4.76
CA VAL A 4 5.80 0.11 -4.52
C VAL A 4 5.71 0.63 -3.09
N THR A 5 5.11 1.80 -2.92
CA THR A 5 4.72 2.29 -1.59
C THR A 5 3.21 2.41 -1.52
N VAL A 6 2.60 1.71 -0.57
CA VAL A 6 1.18 1.83 -0.26
C VAL A 6 1.05 2.74 0.95
N GLN A 7 0.48 3.92 0.75
CA GLN A 7 0.17 4.88 1.81
C GLN A 7 -1.32 4.79 2.12
N GLN A 8 -1.67 4.50 3.37
CA GLN A 8 -3.05 4.25 3.79
C GLN A 8 -3.27 4.58 5.26
N SER A 9 -4.53 4.72 5.67
CA SER A 9 -4.90 4.76 7.10
C SER A 9 -4.58 3.43 7.81
N PRO A 10 -4.40 3.43 9.14
CA PRO A 10 -4.23 2.20 9.92
C PRO A 10 -5.47 1.28 9.87
N GLY A 11 -5.39 0.11 10.51
CA GLY A 11 -6.54 -0.77 10.74
C GLY A 11 -6.68 -2.01 9.84
N ARG A 12 -5.74 -2.26 8.93
CA ARG A 12 -5.76 -3.48 8.08
C ARG A 12 -5.23 -4.66 8.88
N THR A 13 -5.88 -5.82 8.77
CA THR A 13 -5.41 -7.06 9.45
C THR A 13 -4.11 -7.57 8.82
N LYS A 14 -3.48 -8.57 9.45
CA LYS A 14 -2.29 -9.21 8.87
C LYS A 14 -2.62 -9.91 7.56
N GLU A 15 -3.73 -10.66 7.52
CA GLU A 15 -4.19 -11.44 6.38
C GLU A 15 -4.49 -10.53 5.18
N GLN A 16 -5.12 -9.38 5.41
CA GLN A 16 -5.38 -8.39 4.36
C GLN A 16 -4.08 -7.82 3.77
N ARG A 17 -3.08 -7.54 4.61
CA ARG A 17 -1.77 -7.04 4.17
C ARG A 17 -1.01 -8.10 3.38
N GLU A 18 -1.03 -9.35 3.83
CA GLU A 18 -0.41 -10.50 3.14
C GLU A 18 -1.05 -10.73 1.76
N LEU A 19 -2.38 -10.69 1.67
CA LEU A 19 -3.08 -10.80 0.40
C LEU A 19 -2.71 -9.65 -0.55
N LEU A 20 -2.67 -8.41 -0.04
CA LEU A 20 -2.32 -7.24 -0.85
C LEU A 20 -0.91 -7.34 -1.43
N VAL A 21 0.10 -7.64 -0.61
CA VAL A 21 1.49 -7.72 -1.10
C VAL A 21 1.67 -8.84 -2.11
N LYS A 22 1.00 -10.00 -1.91
CA LYS A 22 1.01 -11.10 -2.87
C LYS A 22 0.46 -10.66 -4.23
N ARG A 23 -0.72 -10.02 -4.24
CA ARG A 23 -1.39 -9.60 -5.48
C ARG A 23 -0.60 -8.52 -6.23
N ILE A 24 0.02 -7.57 -5.52
CA ILE A 24 0.87 -6.55 -6.14
C ILE A 24 2.08 -7.21 -6.82
N THR A 25 2.78 -8.12 -6.13
CA THR A 25 3.93 -8.83 -6.70
C THR A 25 3.54 -9.68 -7.92
N GLU A 26 2.42 -10.41 -7.85
CA GLU A 26 1.86 -11.16 -8.99
C GLU A 26 1.60 -10.25 -10.18
N ALA A 27 0.99 -9.08 -9.98
CA ALA A 27 0.71 -8.13 -11.05
C ALA A 27 1.98 -7.64 -11.78
N PHE A 28 3.08 -7.39 -11.05
CA PHE A 28 4.37 -7.04 -11.68
C PHE A 28 4.99 -8.21 -12.45
N SER A 29 4.85 -9.42 -11.92
CA SER A 29 5.35 -10.63 -12.58
C SER A 29 4.59 -10.89 -13.88
N GLU A 30 3.27 -10.77 -13.85
CA GLU A 30 2.39 -10.97 -15.01
C GLU A 30 2.54 -9.87 -16.06
N ALA A 31 2.51 -8.59 -15.66
CA ALA A 31 2.51 -7.49 -16.60
C ALA A 31 3.89 -7.22 -17.21
N TYR A 32 4.95 -7.32 -16.42
CA TYR A 32 6.30 -6.89 -16.81
C TYR A 32 7.31 -8.03 -16.89
N GLY A 33 6.90 -9.29 -16.63
CA GLY A 33 7.82 -10.45 -16.66
C GLY A 33 8.94 -10.35 -15.62
N THR A 34 8.76 -9.55 -14.57
CA THR A 34 9.77 -9.35 -13.53
C THR A 34 9.71 -10.48 -12.51
N SER A 35 10.85 -10.97 -12.02
CA SER A 35 10.83 -12.00 -10.98
C SER A 35 10.23 -11.44 -9.68
N PRO A 36 9.44 -12.22 -8.92
CA PRO A 36 8.83 -11.79 -7.67
C PRO A 36 9.82 -11.20 -6.67
N GLU A 37 11.03 -11.74 -6.61
CA GLU A 37 12.11 -11.34 -5.71
C GLU A 37 12.63 -9.92 -5.99
N ALA A 38 12.43 -9.40 -7.21
CA ALA A 38 12.84 -8.07 -7.59
C ALA A 38 11.82 -6.98 -7.22
N VAL A 39 10.64 -7.35 -6.71
CA VAL A 39 9.56 -6.43 -6.33
C VAL A 39 9.66 -6.12 -4.84
N THR A 40 9.84 -4.86 -4.49
CA THR A 40 9.86 -4.39 -3.10
C THR A 40 8.60 -3.59 -2.79
N ILE A 41 7.92 -3.89 -1.67
CA ILE A 41 6.68 -3.22 -1.27
C ILE A 41 6.82 -2.67 0.16
N PHE A 42 6.56 -1.38 0.32
CA PHE A 42 6.45 -0.71 1.62
C PHE A 42 4.99 -0.42 1.94
N LEU A 43 4.54 -0.82 3.14
CA LEU A 43 3.24 -0.45 3.68
C LEU A 43 3.44 0.66 4.71
N GLN A 44 3.02 1.88 4.38
CA GLN A 44 3.09 3.05 5.26
C GLN A 44 1.69 3.37 5.76
N ASN A 45 1.51 3.24 7.08
CA ASN A 45 0.28 3.66 7.72
C ASN A 45 0.46 5.07 8.28
N PHE A 46 -0.45 5.97 7.92
CA PHE A 46 -0.51 7.32 8.48
C PHE A 46 -1.79 7.45 9.28
N ASP A 47 -1.67 7.87 10.54
CA ASP A 47 -2.83 8.29 11.31
C ASP A 47 -3.59 9.38 10.55
N ASP A 48 -4.91 9.42 10.75
CA ASP A 48 -5.79 10.28 9.94
C ASP A 48 -5.58 11.78 10.20
N GLU A 49 -4.83 12.14 11.26
CA GLU A 49 -4.35 13.49 11.55
C GLU A 49 -3.14 13.90 10.68
N HIS A 50 -2.46 12.95 10.04
CA HIS A 50 -1.21 13.18 9.31
C HIS A 50 -1.38 13.28 7.80
N TRP A 51 -2.61 13.22 7.28
CA TRP A 51 -2.87 13.39 5.86
C TRP A 51 -4.20 14.08 5.58
N ALA A 52 -4.27 14.75 4.44
CA ALA A 52 -5.43 15.54 4.04
C ALA A 52 -5.82 15.25 2.60
N LYS A 53 -7.10 15.41 2.28
CA LYS A 53 -7.61 15.37 0.90
C LYS A 53 -8.62 16.48 0.69
N GLY A 54 -8.38 17.31 -0.33
CA GLY A 54 -9.27 18.44 -0.65
C GLY A 54 -9.28 19.52 0.43
N GLY A 55 -8.13 19.78 1.06
CA GLY A 55 -7.99 20.83 2.07
C GLY A 55 -8.59 20.51 3.44
N LYS A 56 -8.95 19.26 3.73
CA LYS A 56 -9.45 18.80 5.03
C LYS A 56 -8.61 17.62 5.52
N LEU A 57 -8.25 17.62 6.80
CA LEU A 57 -7.58 16.46 7.40
C LEU A 57 -8.52 15.25 7.32
N HIS A 58 -7.95 14.06 7.22
CA HIS A 58 -8.78 12.86 7.20
C HIS A 58 -9.48 12.67 8.56
N SER A 59 -8.85 13.08 9.65
CA SER A 59 -9.43 13.12 11.00
C SER A 59 -10.66 14.03 11.12
N ASP A 60 -10.81 15.03 10.26
CA ASP A 60 -11.97 15.94 10.27
C ASP A 60 -13.22 15.32 9.63
N ARG A 61 -13.10 14.13 9.05
CA ARG A 61 -14.23 13.38 8.46
C ARG A 61 -14.92 12.58 9.55
N SER A 62 -15.89 13.20 10.21
CA SER A 62 -16.96 12.52 10.95
C SER A 62 -17.90 11.75 10.03
#